data_AF-A0A7S3FF92-F1
#
_entry.id   AF-A0A7S3FF92-F1
#
_cell.length_a   1.000
_cell.length_b   1.000
_cell.length_c   1.000
_cell.angle_alpha   90.00
_cell.angle_beta   90.00
_cell.angle_gamma   90.00
#
_symmetry.space_group_name_H-M   'P 1'
#
loop_
_entity.id
_entity.type
_entity.pdbx_description
1 polymer ?
#
loop_
_entity_poly.entity_id
_entity_poly.type
_entity_poly.pdbx_seq_one_letter_code
_entity_poly.pdbx_strand_id
1 'polypeptide(L)'
;GASLHVCYRGEYKGTKSLDRPLRPVFTGGWWQFGYLRSWRSMGRVRGECVAGCSCPPRSWDAHQTKRVAQTAVSKLLVSLQKLATSRRARAAILSVPSPSRCPCVIRLTTLNTTSSGGYRFKLTALFGGVGRMYNPNFALCPREGRDWNTGGCQSEER
;
A
#
# COMPACT_ATOMS: atom_id res chain seq x y z
N GLY A 1 15.23 -6.00 12.68
CA GLY A 1 14.90 -6.38 11.30
C GLY A 1 15.45 -5.35 10.33
N ALA A 2 15.76 -5.76 9.11
CA ALA A 2 16.11 -4.85 8.03
C ALA A 2 14.84 -4.14 7.52
N SER A 3 14.96 -2.89 7.07
CA SER A 3 13.83 -2.09 6.58
C SER A 3 14.09 -1.52 5.20
N LEU A 4 13.08 -1.58 4.33
CA LEU A 4 13.06 -0.94 3.01
C LEU A 4 11.96 0.14 2.99
N HIS A 5 12.33 1.34 2.58
CA HIS A 5 11.40 2.45 2.41
C HIS A 5 11.09 2.61 0.92
N VAL A 6 9.83 2.42 0.54
CA VAL A 6 9.36 2.55 -0.84
C VAL A 6 8.63 3.87 -0.96
N CYS A 7 9.09 4.70 -1.91
CA CYS A 7 8.41 5.92 -2.24
C CYS A 7 7.30 5.67 -3.27
N TYR A 8 6.06 5.98 -2.90
CA TYR A 8 4.92 5.93 -3.80
C TYR A 8 4.55 7.33 -4.27
N ARG A 9 4.71 7.59 -5.58
CA ARG A 9 4.27 8.82 -6.23
C ARG A 9 3.08 8.49 -7.12
N GLY A 10 1.87 8.79 -6.66
CA GLY A 10 0.68 8.63 -7.48
C GLY A 10 0.75 9.56 -8.69
N GLU A 11 0.63 9.01 -9.89
CA GLU A 11 0.52 9.82 -11.11
C GLU A 11 -0.84 10.51 -11.14
N TYR A 12 -0.89 11.78 -10.72
CA TYR A 12 -2.07 12.59 -10.95
C TYR A 12 -2.17 12.91 -12.44
N LYS A 13 -3.07 12.24 -13.16
CA LYS A 13 -3.51 12.73 -14.49
C LYS A 13 -4.19 14.07 -14.27
N GLY A 14 -3.44 15.16 -14.47
CA GLY A 14 -3.95 16.51 -14.34
C GLY A 14 -5.13 16.71 -15.27
N THR A 15 -6.35 16.73 -14.73
CA THR A 15 -7.52 17.15 -15.49
C THR A 15 -7.38 18.64 -15.74
N LYS A 16 -7.18 19.03 -17.01
CA LYS A 16 -6.93 20.39 -17.50
C LYS A 16 -8.07 21.42 -17.26
N SER A 17 -8.99 21.20 -16.33
CA SER A 17 -10.12 22.13 -16.10
C SER A 17 -9.93 22.88 -14.78
N LEU A 18 -9.42 24.10 -14.87
CA LEU A 18 -9.07 24.96 -13.74
C LEU A 18 -10.29 25.69 -13.11
N ASP A 19 -11.49 25.54 -13.66
CA ASP A 19 -12.62 26.44 -13.35
C ASP A 19 -13.75 25.85 -12.50
N ARG A 20 -13.64 24.61 -12.01
CA ARG A 20 -14.68 24.05 -11.11
C ARG A 20 -14.17 23.88 -9.68
N PRO A 21 -14.96 24.27 -8.65
CA PRO A 21 -14.64 24.00 -7.26
C PRO A 21 -14.46 22.49 -7.10
N LEU A 22 -13.20 22.10 -6.86
CA LEU A 22 -12.79 20.71 -6.78
C LEU A 22 -13.47 20.09 -5.56
N ARG A 23 -14.55 19.34 -5.79
CA ARG A 23 -15.03 18.38 -4.79
C ARG A 23 -13.85 17.47 -4.45
N PRO A 24 -13.60 17.17 -3.16
CA PRO A 24 -12.52 16.29 -2.77
C PRO A 24 -12.84 14.88 -3.28
N VAL A 25 -12.35 14.56 -4.47
CA VAL A 25 -12.36 13.19 -4.98
C VAL A 25 -11.34 12.43 -4.14
N PHE A 26 -11.80 11.47 -3.36
CA PHE A 26 -10.92 10.49 -2.73
C PHE A 26 -10.22 9.71 -3.85
N THR A 27 -8.95 10.04 -4.08
CA THR A 27 -8.07 9.26 -4.93
C THR A 27 -7.45 8.17 -4.07
N GLY A 28 -8.14 7.03 -3.97
CA GLY A 28 -7.51 5.81 -3.50
C GLY A 28 -6.35 5.43 -4.43
N GLY A 29 -5.26 4.95 -3.85
CA GLY A 29 -4.14 4.35 -4.58
C GLY A 29 -4.00 2.89 -4.17
N TRP A 30 -3.55 2.04 -5.07
CA TRP A 30 -3.12 0.70 -4.70
C TRP A 30 -1.62 0.59 -4.87
N TRP A 31 -1.03 -0.15 -3.94
CA TRP A 31 0.34 -0.57 -3.98
C TRP A 31 0.36 -2.10 -4.04
N GLN A 32 1.15 -2.66 -4.93
CA GLN A 32 1.25 -4.10 -5.11
C GLN A 32 2.70 -4.48 -5.27
N PHE A 33 3.09 -5.64 -4.77
CA PHE A 33 4.46 -6.10 -4.88
C PHE A 33 4.51 -7.60 -5.07
N GLY A 34 5.48 -8.03 -5.86
CA GLY A 34 5.85 -9.43 -6.04
C GLY A 34 6.94 -9.81 -5.06
N TYR A 35 6.87 -11.01 -4.50
CA TYR A 35 7.91 -11.58 -3.67
C TYR A 35 8.04 -13.09 -3.90
N LEU A 36 9.24 -13.61 -3.68
CA LEU A 36 9.48 -15.04 -3.74
C LEU A 36 8.95 -15.72 -2.48
N ARG A 37 8.22 -16.82 -2.65
CA ARG A 37 7.90 -17.78 -1.59
C ARG A 37 8.74 -19.04 -1.78
N SER A 38 9.28 -19.57 -0.70
CA SER A 38 10.11 -20.77 -0.72
C SER A 38 10.06 -21.49 0.63
N TRP A 39 10.38 -22.78 0.60
CA TRP A 39 10.36 -23.62 1.79
C TRP A 39 11.56 -23.45 2.71
N ARG A 40 12.70 -22.97 2.20
CA ARG A 40 13.91 -22.77 3.01
C ARG A 40 14.24 -21.31 3.22
N SER A 41 14.58 -21.01 4.47
CA SER A 41 15.23 -19.77 4.89
C SER A 41 14.45 -18.49 4.59
N MET A 42 13.13 -18.59 4.44
CA MET A 42 12.25 -17.46 4.16
C MET A 42 11.62 -16.91 5.43
N GLY A 43 11.61 -15.59 5.53
CA GLY A 43 11.10 -14.86 6.68
C GLY A 43 9.75 -14.21 6.43
N ARG A 44 9.29 -13.49 7.46
CA ARG A 44 8.07 -12.67 7.41
C ARG A 44 8.44 -11.21 7.25
N VAL A 45 7.68 -10.47 6.46
CA VAL A 45 7.80 -9.01 6.33
C VAL A 45 6.52 -8.34 6.78
N ARG A 46 6.63 -7.23 7.52
CA ARG A 46 5.55 -6.31 7.86
C ARG A 46 5.63 -5.07 6.99
N GLY A 47 4.53 -4.72 6.32
CA GLY A 47 4.38 -3.47 5.59
C GLY A 47 3.45 -2.52 6.30
N GLU A 48 3.81 -1.24 6.33
CA GLU A 48 3.01 -0.18 6.91
C GLU A 48 3.30 1.17 6.25
N CYS A 49 2.33 2.08 6.29
CA CYS A 49 2.50 3.45 5.79
C CYS A 49 3.09 4.31 6.91
N VAL A 50 4.17 5.03 6.61
CA VAL A 50 4.90 5.82 7.61
C VAL A 50 4.85 7.33 7.35
N ALA A 51 4.53 7.77 6.13
CA ALA A 51 4.38 9.20 5.83
C ALA A 51 3.45 9.43 4.64
N GLY A 52 2.62 10.49 4.71
CA GLY A 52 1.84 11.04 3.59
C GLY A 52 0.67 10.19 3.08
N CYS A 53 0.48 9.00 3.65
CA CYS A 53 -0.62 8.09 3.34
C CYS A 53 -0.93 7.22 4.55
N SER A 54 -2.10 6.60 4.55
CA SER A 54 -2.53 5.63 5.54
C SER A 54 -2.88 4.31 4.88
N CYS A 55 -2.39 3.22 5.45
CA CYS A 55 -2.75 1.86 5.10
C CYS A 55 -2.70 0.99 6.37
N PRO A 56 -3.56 -0.04 6.47
CA PRO A 56 -3.49 -0.97 7.59
C PRO A 56 -2.15 -1.73 7.55
N PRO A 57 -1.46 -1.89 8.69
CA PRO A 57 -0.24 -2.68 8.73
C PRO A 57 -0.57 -4.14 8.38
N ARG A 58 0.23 -4.75 7.51
CA ARG A 58 0.02 -6.14 7.04
C ARG A 58 1.32 -6.92 7.10
N SER A 59 1.21 -8.21 7.42
CA SER A 59 2.36 -9.12 7.40
C SER A 59 2.22 -10.15 6.28
N TRP A 60 3.34 -10.50 5.66
CA TRP A 60 3.44 -11.53 4.61
C TRP A 60 4.50 -12.55 4.98
N ASP A 61 4.10 -13.81 5.04
CA ASP A 61 5.00 -14.92 5.28
C ASP A 61 5.49 -15.47 3.93
N ALA A 62 6.79 -15.33 3.66
CA ALA A 62 7.38 -15.84 2.44
C ALA A 62 7.71 -17.34 2.53
N HIS A 63 7.47 -17.98 3.67
CA HIS A 63 7.58 -19.43 3.78
C HIS A 63 6.40 -20.16 3.13
N GLN A 64 6.68 -21.34 2.60
CA GLN A 64 5.67 -22.31 2.21
C GLN A 64 6.16 -23.74 2.46
N THR A 65 5.25 -24.68 2.69
CA THR A 65 5.60 -26.07 3.01
C THR A 65 6.07 -26.86 1.79
N LYS A 66 5.56 -26.52 0.59
CA LYS A 66 5.93 -27.17 -0.67
C LYS A 66 7.37 -26.85 -1.04
N ARG A 67 8.16 -27.87 -1.42
CA ARG A 67 9.58 -27.75 -1.82
C ARG A 67 9.77 -27.14 -3.22
N VAL A 68 9.11 -26.01 -3.47
CA VAL A 68 9.14 -25.27 -4.74
C VAL A 68 9.37 -23.80 -4.42
N ALA A 69 9.99 -23.06 -5.32
CA ALA A 69 10.06 -21.60 -5.25
C ALA A 69 8.97 -21.02 -6.16
N GLN A 70 8.12 -20.13 -5.64
CA GLN A 70 7.01 -19.56 -6.39
C GLN A 70 6.91 -18.06 -6.14
N THR A 71 6.66 -17.29 -7.19
CA THR A 71 6.40 -15.85 -7.03
C THR A 71 4.97 -15.66 -6.56
N ALA A 72 4.80 -14.99 -5.42
CA ALA A 72 3.51 -14.52 -4.95
C ALA A 72 3.41 -13.01 -5.17
N VAL A 73 2.17 -12.53 -5.30
CA VAL A 73 1.89 -11.11 -5.43
C VAL A 73 0.92 -10.71 -4.33
N SER A 74 1.16 -9.56 -3.71
CA SER A 74 0.30 -9.02 -2.67
C SER A 74 -0.03 -7.57 -2.91
N LYS A 75 -1.29 -7.23 -2.62
CA LYS A 75 -1.85 -5.89 -2.79
C LYS A 75 -2.11 -5.27 -1.42
N LEU A 76 -1.77 -4.00 -1.29
CA LEU A 76 -2.05 -3.15 -0.15
C LEU A 76 -2.84 -1.95 -0.65
N LEU A 77 -3.98 -1.70 -0.02
CA LEU A 77 -4.75 -0.50 -0.31
C LEU A 77 -4.13 0.67 0.44
N VAL A 78 -3.92 1.77 -0.28
CA VAL A 78 -3.27 2.97 0.25
C VAL A 78 -4.24 4.13 0.11
N SER A 79 -4.65 4.69 1.24
CA SER A 79 -5.42 5.92 1.26
C SER A 79 -4.43 7.08 1.31
N LEU A 80 -4.39 7.88 0.24
CA LEU A 80 -3.59 9.09 0.23
C LEU A 80 -4.23 10.10 1.19
N GLN A 81 -3.48 10.51 2.21
CA GLN A 81 -3.95 11.55 3.10
C GLN A 81 -4.00 12.86 2.32
N LYS A 82 -5.09 13.60 2.47
CA LYS A 82 -5.24 14.90 1.82
C LYS A 82 -4.09 15.80 2.31
N LEU A 83 -3.09 16.03 1.47
CA LEU A 83 -2.22 17.19 1.61
C LEU A 83 -3.15 18.40 1.61
N ALA A 84 -3.22 19.08 2.75
CA ALA A 84 -4.26 20.04 3.09
C ALA A 84 -4.60 20.95 1.90
N THR A 85 -5.89 21.14 1.66
CA THR A 85 -6.50 21.97 0.61
C THR A 85 -6.08 23.45 0.64
N SER A 86 -5.15 23.84 1.51
CA SER A 86 -4.53 25.15 1.49
C SER A 86 -3.83 25.38 0.15
N ARG A 87 -4.26 26.41 -0.58
CA ARG A 87 -3.58 26.88 -1.81
C ARG A 87 -2.07 27.07 -1.60
N ARG A 88 -1.64 27.46 -0.39
CA ARG A 88 -0.22 27.59 -0.02
C ARG A 88 0.49 26.25 0.10
N ALA A 89 -0.17 25.22 0.65
CA ALA A 89 0.40 23.87 0.74
C ALA A 89 0.57 23.24 -0.65
N ARG A 90 -0.39 23.43 -1.56
CA ARG A 90 -0.29 22.97 -2.96
C ARG A 90 0.88 23.60 -3.71
N ALA A 91 1.05 24.92 -3.60
CA ALA A 91 2.19 25.61 -4.18
C ALA A 91 3.50 25.04 -3.63
N ALA A 92 3.61 24.87 -2.30
CA ALA A 92 4.80 24.32 -1.66
C ALA A 92 5.13 22.86 -2.00
N ILE A 93 4.14 22.05 -2.43
CA ILE A 93 4.37 20.66 -2.87
C ILE A 93 4.79 20.61 -4.34
N LEU A 94 4.28 21.53 -5.17
CA LEU A 94 4.58 21.61 -6.59
C LEU A 94 5.85 22.43 -6.90
N SER A 95 6.22 23.37 -6.03
CA SER A 95 7.33 24.31 -6.24
C SER A 95 8.65 23.88 -5.60
N VAL A 96 8.71 22.73 -4.95
CA VAL A 96 9.96 22.24 -4.34
C VAL A 96 10.53 21.16 -5.25
N PRO A 97 11.55 21.48 -6.08
CA PRO A 97 12.33 20.50 -6.83
C PRO A 97 13.28 19.81 -5.85
N SER A 98 12.73 19.04 -4.92
CA SER A 98 13.53 18.21 -4.02
C SER A 98 13.22 16.74 -4.29
N PRO A 99 14.23 15.91 -4.59
CA PRO A 99 14.09 14.46 -4.66
C PRO A 99 13.73 13.82 -3.30
N SER A 100 13.66 14.59 -2.20
CA SER A 100 13.51 14.06 -0.84
C SER A 100 12.09 14.10 -0.25
N ARG A 101 11.06 14.63 -0.94
CA ARG A 101 9.69 14.65 -0.41
C ARG A 101 8.80 13.63 -1.10
N CYS A 102 8.93 12.40 -0.65
CA CYS A 102 8.03 11.35 -1.07
C CYS A 102 6.60 11.61 -0.55
N PRO A 103 5.57 11.67 -1.42
CA PRO A 103 4.20 12.00 -0.99
C PRO A 103 3.53 10.84 -0.23
N CYS A 104 4.02 9.61 -0.38
CA CYS A 104 3.59 8.46 0.42
C CYS A 104 4.76 7.51 0.61
N VAL A 105 5.15 7.24 1.86
CA VAL A 105 6.25 6.30 2.17
C VAL A 105 5.65 5.05 2.80
N ILE A 106 5.96 3.91 2.17
CA ILE A 106 5.60 2.57 2.67
C ILE A 106 6.88 1.92 3.17
N ARG A 107 6.88 1.46 4.43
CA ARG A 107 8.00 0.77 5.05
C ARG A 107 7.72 -0.73 5.07
N LEU A 108 8.62 -1.51 4.50
CA LEU A 108 8.68 -2.97 4.64
C LEU A 108 9.77 -3.33 5.64
N THR A 109 9.41 -4.03 6.71
CA THR A 109 10.35 -4.44 7.77
C THR A 109 10.39 -5.96 7.86
N THR A 110 11.57 -6.56 7.76
CA THR A 110 11.72 -7.99 8.04
C THR A 110 11.54 -8.25 9.53
N LEU A 111 10.65 -9.18 9.87
CA LEU A 111 10.38 -9.57 11.24
C LEU A 111 11.36 -10.68 11.64
N ASN A 112 11.81 -10.64 12.90
CA ASN A 112 12.70 -11.67 13.45
C ASN A 112 11.97 -13.00 13.70
N THR A 113 10.64 -13.01 13.63
CA THR A 113 9.81 -14.22 13.71
C THR A 113 9.70 -14.87 12.33
N THR A 114 10.09 -16.13 12.23
CA THR A 114 10.12 -16.86 10.95
C THR A 114 9.51 -18.23 11.14
N SER A 115 8.70 -18.69 10.20
CA SER A 115 8.09 -20.03 10.23
C SER A 115 9.08 -21.12 9.76
N SER A 116 10.19 -20.73 9.15
CA SER A 116 11.21 -21.63 8.58
C SER A 116 12.60 -21.55 9.21
N GLY A 117 12.77 -20.73 10.25
CA GLY A 117 14.07 -20.46 10.88
C GLY A 117 14.99 -19.51 10.11
N GLY A 118 14.56 -18.93 8.98
CA GLY A 118 15.37 -17.97 8.22
C GLY A 118 14.70 -16.63 7.95
N TYR A 119 15.52 -15.61 7.73
CA TYR A 119 15.13 -14.19 7.72
C TYR A 119 15.17 -13.55 6.33
N ARG A 120 15.19 -14.35 5.25
CA ARG A 120 15.31 -13.83 3.88
C ARG A 120 13.94 -13.47 3.33
N PHE A 121 13.85 -12.33 2.67
CA PHE A 121 12.67 -11.92 1.93
C PHE A 121 13.12 -11.33 0.60
N LYS A 122 12.73 -11.96 -0.52
CA LYS A 122 13.14 -11.52 -1.86
C LYS A 122 11.98 -10.82 -2.54
N LEU A 123 12.10 -9.51 -2.68
CA LEU A 123 11.20 -8.69 -3.48
C LEU A 123 11.55 -8.88 -4.95
N THR A 124 10.55 -9.20 -5.79
CA THR A 124 10.75 -9.43 -7.23
C THR A 124 10.21 -8.30 -8.08
N ALA A 125 9.16 -7.63 -7.61
CA ALA A 125 8.55 -6.52 -8.34
C ALA A 125 7.84 -5.54 -7.40
N LEU A 126 7.74 -4.29 -7.83
CA LEU A 126 7.00 -3.22 -7.17
C LEU A 126 6.09 -2.57 -8.21
N PHE A 127 4.81 -2.44 -7.87
CA PHE A 127 3.78 -1.85 -8.70
C PHE A 127 3.01 -0.81 -7.89
N GLY A 128 2.64 0.27 -8.56
CA GLY A 128 1.82 1.31 -7.98
C GLY A 128 0.84 1.82 -9.03
N GLY A 129 -0.38 2.08 -8.60
CA GLY A 129 -1.38 2.67 -9.49
C GLY A 129 -2.32 3.57 -8.72
N VAL A 130 -2.70 4.68 -9.34
CA VAL A 130 -3.87 5.45 -8.89
C VAL A 130 -5.09 4.91 -9.62
N GLY A 131 -6.20 4.77 -8.90
CA GLY A 131 -7.43 4.32 -9.50
C GLY A 131 -8.60 4.60 -8.60
N ARG A 132 -9.76 4.90 -9.16
CA ARG A 132 -10.99 4.81 -8.37
C ARG A 132 -11.10 3.36 -7.95
N MET A 133 -10.92 3.09 -6.66
CA MET A 133 -11.23 1.79 -6.09
C MET A 133 -12.74 1.61 -6.15
N TYR A 134 -13.25 1.25 -7.33
CA TYR A 134 -14.55 0.63 -7.45
C TYR A 134 -14.36 -0.81 -7.00
N ASN A 135 -14.38 -1.01 -5.69
CA ASN A 135 -14.68 -2.34 -5.18
C ASN A 135 -16.20 -2.35 -4.95
N PRO A 136 -17.00 -3.01 -5.82
CA PRO A 136 -18.45 -3.02 -5.69
C PRO A 136 -18.91 -3.57 -4.33
N ASN A 137 -18.12 -4.45 -3.70
CA ASN A 137 -18.42 -4.99 -2.37
C ASN A 137 -18.26 -3.93 -1.27
N PHE A 138 -17.45 -2.89 -1.46
CA PHE A 138 -17.22 -1.83 -0.46
C PHE A 138 -18.37 -0.84 -0.34
N ALA A 139 -19.23 -0.76 -1.35
CA ALA A 139 -20.41 0.11 -1.36
C ALA A 139 -21.57 -0.49 -0.56
N LEU A 140 -21.56 -1.81 -0.35
CA LEU A 140 -22.64 -2.54 0.30
C LEU A 140 -22.37 -2.80 1.80
N CYS A 141 -21.14 -2.64 2.28
CA CYS A 141 -20.86 -2.82 3.71
C CYS A 141 -21.07 -1.52 4.51
N PRO A 142 -21.73 -1.57 5.68
CA PRO A 142 -21.71 -0.48 6.65
C PRO A 142 -20.28 -0.11 7.03
N ARG A 143 -20.06 1.16 7.42
CA ARG A 143 -18.73 1.71 7.70
C ARG A 143 -17.89 0.87 8.65
N GLU A 144 -18.54 0.20 9.61
CA GLU A 144 -17.92 -0.61 10.67
C GLU A 144 -17.57 -2.05 10.24
N GLY A 145 -18.17 -2.59 9.17
CA GLY A 145 -17.98 -3.99 8.74
C GLY A 145 -17.05 -4.20 7.54
N ARG A 146 -16.27 -3.18 7.18
CA ARG A 146 -15.44 -3.22 5.97
C ARG A 146 -14.09 -3.88 6.21
N ASP A 147 -13.88 -5.04 5.57
CA ASP A 147 -12.56 -5.64 5.49
C ASP A 147 -11.77 -5.05 4.31
N TRP A 148 -10.94 -4.06 4.63
CA TRP A 148 -9.99 -3.46 3.71
C TRP A 148 -8.90 -4.43 3.20
N ASN A 149 -8.83 -5.65 3.75
CA ASN A 149 -7.81 -6.64 3.39
C ASN A 149 -8.25 -7.60 2.29
N THR A 150 -9.50 -8.07 2.33
CA THR A 150 -10.06 -9.03 1.35
C THR A 150 -10.84 -8.34 0.24
N GLY A 151 -11.26 -7.09 0.47
CA GLY A 151 -12.21 -6.48 -0.44
C GLY A 151 -13.64 -6.95 -0.21
N GLY A 152 -13.94 -7.65 0.90
CA GLY A 152 -15.26 -8.16 1.26
C GLY A 152 -15.84 -7.48 2.51
N CYS A 153 -17.12 -7.74 2.80
CA CYS A 153 -17.69 -7.43 4.11
C CYS A 153 -17.33 -8.56 5.07
N GLN A 154 -16.96 -8.24 6.32
CA GLN A 154 -16.96 -9.29 7.35
C GLN A 154 -18.43 -9.63 7.63
N SER A 155 -18.85 -10.84 7.28
CA SER A 155 -20.10 -11.39 7.80
C SER A 155 -19.87 -11.69 9.28
N GLU A 156 -20.60 -11.00 10.14
CA GLU A 156 -20.73 -11.37 11.55
C GLU A 156 -21.50 -12.69 11.58
N GLU A 157 -20.79 -13.83 11.57
CA GLU A 157 -21.39 -15.13 11.89
C GLU A 157 -21.72 -15.12 13.39
N ARG A 158 -23.02 -15.10 13.70
CA ARG A 158 -23.59 -15.32 15.03
C ARG A 158 -24.01 -16.78 15.19
#